data_AF-A0A430LGF4-F1
#
_entry.id   AF-A0A430LGF4-F1
#
_cell.length_a   1.000
_cell.length_b   1.000
_cell.length_c   1.000
_cell.angle_alpha   90.00
_cell.angle_beta   90.00
_cell.angle_gamma   90.00
#
_symmetry.space_group_name_H-M   'P 1'
#
loop_
_entity.id
_entity.type
_entity.pdbx_description
1 polymer ?
#
loop_
_entity_poly.entity_id
_entity_poly.type
_entity_poly.pdbx_seq_one_letter_code
_entity_poly.pdbx_strand_id
1 'polypeptide(L)'
;MADLRSACDRCHNKKLRCTKIPGSIVCGRCVKAGVSCIFSPPARSLRQLDNTAFDWSPMLEFDNQTFDALGNIGTTPQTITPPVSDETEPTPSTPVAQLADLMISLDRLQQDFPSPVQHHISTHQLKEIPQRLTAKFNLQTTLDNLLQRAQKLSALYPEVLELLQPEQDTCTIPDCLHGIHGSLRTRPQLPFDQSTVNLLLACHLKLLAIFDSIVDHAHLCAKVTAMLPDDHEPSFDIPEIRIGSFVAPKASAASMMTAMIIELQSTLAARAQQLSDLVASVAGNESREAKILGLQCEGLKEHSSTTLADLHELRDHLTKLGFIR
;
A
#
# COMPACT_ATOMS: atom_id res chain seq x y z
N MET A 1 -0.35 33.73 31.28
CA MET A 1 -0.77 32.55 32.07
C MET A 1 -1.59 31.67 31.13
N ALA A 2 -1.11 30.46 30.79
CA ALA A 2 -1.77 29.60 29.81
C ALA A 2 -3.13 29.12 30.36
N ASP A 3 -4.20 29.27 29.57
CA ASP A 3 -5.55 28.85 29.94
C ASP A 3 -5.61 27.32 29.94
N LEU A 4 -5.68 26.72 31.14
CA LEU A 4 -5.75 25.28 31.32
C LEU A 4 -7.22 24.87 31.36
N ARG A 5 -7.54 23.78 30.68
CA ARG A 5 -8.89 23.21 30.71
C ARG A 5 -9.33 22.83 32.14
N SER A 6 -10.64 22.87 32.39
CA SER A 6 -11.23 22.65 33.71
C SER A 6 -11.22 21.19 34.19
N ALA A 7 -11.03 20.22 33.29
CA ALA A 7 -10.96 18.78 33.60
C ALA A 7 -9.61 18.17 33.19
N CYS A 8 -9.08 17.19 33.93
CA CYS A 8 -7.83 16.51 33.55
C CYS A 8 -8.02 15.57 32.34
N ASP A 9 -6.93 15.16 31.68
CA ASP A 9 -6.92 14.32 30.46
C ASP A 9 -7.75 13.05 30.66
N ARG A 10 -7.50 12.38 31.78
CA ARG A 10 -8.11 11.10 32.09
C ARG A 10 -9.62 11.22 32.31
N CYS A 11 -10.05 12.22 33.09
CA CYS A 11 -11.48 12.45 33.32
C CYS A 11 -12.18 12.88 32.02
N HIS A 12 -11.53 13.72 31.21
CA HIS A 12 -12.04 14.14 29.91
C HIS A 12 -12.20 12.95 28.95
N ASN A 13 -11.16 12.13 28.77
CA ASN A 13 -11.17 10.98 27.86
C ASN A 13 -12.18 9.92 28.26
N LYS A 14 -12.43 9.75 29.56
CA LYS A 14 -13.44 8.81 30.08
C LYS A 14 -14.83 9.44 30.23
N LYS A 15 -15.02 10.69 29.79
CA LYS A 15 -16.27 11.47 29.94
C LYS A 15 -16.79 11.49 31.39
N LEU A 16 -15.87 11.53 32.36
CA LEU A 16 -16.16 11.55 33.79
C LEU A 16 -16.05 12.97 34.35
N ARG A 17 -16.91 13.29 35.34
CA ARG A 17 -16.80 14.55 36.08
C ARG A 17 -15.47 14.62 36.84
N CYS A 18 -14.67 15.64 36.53
CA CYS A 18 -13.39 15.90 37.19
C CYS A 18 -13.59 16.73 38.48
N THR A 19 -13.29 16.15 39.64
CA THR A 19 -13.33 16.85 40.93
C THR A 19 -11.95 17.38 41.29
N LYS A 20 -11.61 18.59 40.83
CA LYS A 20 -10.35 19.26 41.18
C LYS A 20 -10.39 19.67 42.65
N ILE A 21 -9.37 19.30 43.43
CA ILE A 21 -9.25 19.67 44.83
C ILE A 21 -8.56 21.05 44.89
N PRO A 22 -9.12 22.05 45.60
CA PRO A 22 -8.49 23.37 45.71
C PRO A 22 -7.10 23.24 46.37
N GLY A 23 -6.09 23.86 45.77
CA GLY A 23 -4.69 23.78 46.22
C GLY A 23 -3.92 22.53 45.79
N SER A 24 -4.57 21.54 45.16
CA SER A 24 -3.90 20.34 44.64
C SER A 24 -3.74 20.36 43.12
N ILE A 25 -2.62 19.82 42.65
CA ILE A 25 -2.36 19.59 41.22
C ILE A 25 -3.05 18.33 40.69
N VAL A 26 -3.63 17.50 41.57
CA VAL A 26 -4.27 16.21 41.24
C VAL A 26 -5.76 16.24 41.57
N CYS A 27 -6.61 15.67 40.71
CA CYS A 27 -8.04 15.53 40.99
C CYS A 27 -8.34 14.30 41.87
N GLY A 28 -9.44 14.32 42.63
CA GLY A 28 -9.77 13.24 43.57
C GLY A 28 -9.91 11.86 42.93
N ARG A 29 -10.31 11.78 41.65
CA ARG A 29 -10.40 10.51 40.90
C ARG A 29 -9.04 9.96 40.48
N CYS A 30 -8.05 10.82 40.22
CA CYS A 30 -6.71 10.38 39.89
C CYS A 30 -5.93 9.97 41.14
N VAL A 31 -6.15 10.65 42.28
CA VAL A 31 -5.63 10.23 43.59
C VAL A 31 -6.13 8.82 43.95
N LYS A 32 -7.45 8.59 43.90
CA LYS A 32 -8.01 7.26 44.23
C LYS A 32 -7.55 6.14 43.30
N ALA A 33 -7.21 6.48 42.06
CA ALA A 33 -6.77 5.52 41.06
C ALA A 33 -5.24 5.35 41.02
N GLY A 34 -4.46 6.11 41.80
CA GLY A 34 -3.00 6.03 41.81
C GLY A 34 -2.34 6.38 40.48
N VAL A 35 -2.97 7.20 39.64
CA VAL A 35 -2.49 7.52 38.28
C VAL A 35 -2.20 9.01 38.10
N SER A 36 -1.34 9.33 37.13
CA SER A 36 -0.98 10.70 36.79
C SER A 36 -2.19 11.55 36.39
N CYS A 37 -2.23 12.79 36.87
CA CYS A 37 -3.30 13.76 36.57
C CYS A 37 -2.72 14.98 35.86
N ILE A 38 -3.02 15.10 34.56
CA ILE A 38 -2.48 16.17 33.71
C ILE A 38 -3.62 17.06 33.21
N PHE A 39 -3.42 18.38 33.29
CA PHE A 39 -4.32 19.39 32.73
C PHE A 39 -3.59 20.06 31.56
N SER A 40 -3.90 19.62 30.34
CA SER A 40 -3.34 20.13 29.10
C SER A 40 -4.16 21.33 28.60
N PRO A 41 -3.55 22.30 27.89
CA PRO A 41 -4.29 23.37 27.25
C PRO A 41 -5.38 22.83 26.31
N PRO A 42 -6.50 23.55 26.09
CA PRO A 42 -7.47 23.18 25.07
C PRO A 42 -6.78 23.06 23.71
N ALA A 43 -6.89 21.91 23.05
CA ALA A 43 -6.38 21.75 21.69
C ALA A 43 -7.17 22.69 20.78
N ARG A 44 -6.50 23.71 20.22
CA ARG A 44 -7.08 24.50 19.13
C ARG A 44 -7.11 23.61 17.90
N SER A 45 -8.25 22.98 17.67
CA SER A 45 -8.62 22.47 16.35
C SER A 45 -8.51 23.64 15.38
N LEU A 46 -7.56 23.58 14.43
CA LEU A 46 -7.60 24.41 13.23
C LEU A 46 -8.89 24.03 12.48
N ARG A 47 -9.96 24.78 12.73
CA ARG A 47 -11.20 24.67 11.96
C ARG A 47 -10.91 25.27 10.57
N GLN A 48 -10.90 24.43 9.55
CA GLN A 48 -11.25 24.87 8.20
C GLN A 48 -12.65 25.49 8.27
N LEU A 49 -12.79 26.68 7.69
CA LEU A 49 -14.07 27.35 7.52
C LEU A 49 -14.95 26.61 6.51
N ASP A 50 -16.23 26.56 6.85
CA ASP A 50 -17.44 26.34 6.05
C ASP A 50 -17.59 25.04 5.26
N ASN A 51 -18.43 24.14 5.79
CA ASN A 51 -19.57 23.69 5.00
C ASN A 51 -20.78 23.39 5.90
N THR A 52 -21.95 23.82 5.45
CA THR A 52 -23.26 23.75 6.11
C THR A 52 -23.59 22.35 6.65
N ALA A 53 -23.94 22.27 7.93
CA ALA A 53 -24.41 21.05 8.58
C ALA A 53 -25.73 20.57 7.97
N PHE A 54 -25.69 19.42 7.30
CA PHE A 54 -26.87 18.64 6.97
C PHE A 54 -27.24 17.82 8.22
N ASP A 55 -28.43 18.06 8.77
CA ASP A 55 -28.92 17.42 9.99
C ASP A 55 -29.61 16.09 9.67
N TRP A 56 -29.02 14.97 10.11
CA TRP A 56 -29.55 13.62 9.96
C TRP A 56 -30.51 13.21 11.09
N SER A 57 -30.80 14.11 12.03
CA SER A 57 -31.65 13.81 13.20
C SER A 57 -33.08 13.31 12.92
N PRO A 58 -33.75 13.59 11.77
CA PRO A 58 -35.13 13.09 11.57
C PRO A 58 -35.22 11.61 11.16
N MET A 59 -34.10 10.95 10.84
CA MET A 59 -34.13 9.59 10.26
C MET A 59 -33.94 8.46 11.28
N LEU A 60 -33.70 8.79 12.55
CA LEU A 60 -33.48 7.84 13.65
C LEU A 60 -34.63 7.78 14.68
N GLU A 61 -35.77 8.42 14.41
CA GLU A 61 -36.96 8.37 15.27
C GLU A 61 -37.99 7.31 14.82
N PHE A 62 -37.53 6.12 14.45
CA PHE A 62 -38.38 4.93 14.35
C PHE A 62 -37.75 3.82 15.18
N ASP A 63 -38.14 3.78 16.47
CA ASP A 63 -38.84 2.66 17.11
C ASP A 63 -38.48 2.64 18.60
N ASN A 64 -39.35 3.24 19.41
CA ASN A 64 -39.39 3.01 20.86
C ASN A 64 -40.79 3.39 21.35
N GLN A 65 -41.78 2.59 20.97
CA GLN A 65 -43.03 2.53 21.69
C GLN A 65 -43.18 1.17 22.37
N THR A 66 -43.43 1.27 23.68
CA THR A 66 -44.14 0.32 24.54
C THR A 66 -43.46 -1.02 24.87
N PHE A 67 -42.82 -1.06 26.05
CA PHE A 67 -43.05 -2.16 27.00
C PHE A 67 -43.01 -1.60 28.44
N ASP A 68 -44.19 -1.42 29.01
CA ASP A 68 -44.39 -1.04 30.42
C ASP A 68 -44.24 -2.25 31.34
N ALA A 69 -43.66 -1.95 32.53
CA ALA A 69 -43.89 -2.55 33.85
C ALA A 69 -43.71 -4.07 34.06
N LEU A 70 -42.77 -4.43 34.94
CA LEU A 70 -43.02 -5.00 36.28
C LEU A 70 -41.71 -5.35 37.01
N GLY A 71 -41.61 -4.99 38.29
CA GLY A 71 -40.92 -5.84 39.28
C GLY A 71 -39.46 -5.50 39.62
N ASN A 72 -39.29 -4.78 40.72
CA ASN A 72 -38.04 -4.53 41.44
C ASN A 72 -37.64 -5.77 42.27
N ILE A 73 -36.53 -6.46 41.98
CA ILE A 73 -35.79 -7.30 42.96
C ILE A 73 -34.30 -7.21 42.65
N GLY A 74 -33.50 -6.80 43.64
CA GLY A 74 -32.06 -6.71 43.54
C GLY A 74 -31.37 -8.06 43.70
N THR A 75 -30.36 -8.32 42.87
CA THR A 75 -29.28 -9.28 43.14
C THR A 75 -28.12 -9.05 42.16
N THR A 76 -26.94 -8.78 42.71
CA THR A 76 -25.57 -9.07 42.20
C THR A 76 -25.31 -9.13 40.69
N PRO A 77 -24.42 -8.30 40.11
CA PRO A 77 -23.90 -8.54 38.77
C PRO A 77 -22.88 -9.69 38.82
N GLN A 78 -23.30 -10.90 38.46
CA GLN A 78 -22.36 -11.94 38.04
C GLN A 78 -21.76 -11.50 36.71
N THR A 79 -20.45 -11.26 36.74
CA THR A 79 -19.62 -11.07 35.55
C THR A 79 -19.58 -12.40 34.79
N ILE A 80 -20.41 -12.52 33.75
CA ILE A 80 -20.19 -13.52 32.71
C ILE A 80 -19.05 -12.98 31.85
N THR A 81 -17.82 -13.33 32.24
CA THR A 81 -16.67 -13.27 31.34
C THR A 81 -16.94 -14.22 30.18
N PRO A 82 -16.90 -13.77 28.91
CA PRO A 82 -16.82 -14.71 27.80
C PRO A 82 -15.51 -15.50 27.94
N PRO A 83 -15.48 -16.79 27.56
CA PRO A 83 -14.25 -17.56 27.62
C PRO A 83 -13.24 -16.94 26.66
N VAL A 84 -12.10 -16.55 27.19
CA VAL A 84 -10.88 -16.32 26.42
C VAL A 84 -10.54 -17.66 25.78
N SER A 85 -10.90 -17.79 24.50
CA SER A 85 -10.29 -18.78 23.64
C SER A 85 -8.99 -18.13 23.15
N ASP A 86 -7.93 -18.43 23.89
CA ASP A 86 -6.57 -18.47 23.35
C ASP A 86 -6.57 -19.42 22.15
N GLU A 87 -5.70 -19.16 21.17
CA GLU A 87 -5.64 -19.79 19.83
C GLU A 87 -6.47 -19.09 18.74
N THR A 88 -6.16 -17.83 18.47
CA THR A 88 -6.39 -17.25 17.14
C THR A 88 -5.35 -17.85 16.17
N GLU A 89 -5.73 -18.92 15.45
CA GLU A 89 -5.12 -19.17 14.15
C GLU A 89 -5.19 -17.86 13.33
N PRO A 90 -4.12 -17.43 12.65
CA PRO A 90 -4.18 -16.24 11.83
C PRO A 90 -5.22 -16.47 10.74
N THR A 91 -6.33 -15.71 10.79
CA THR A 91 -7.31 -15.66 9.72
C THR A 91 -6.58 -15.45 8.40
N PRO A 92 -6.87 -16.21 7.34
CA PRO A 92 -6.20 -16.04 6.06
C PRO A 92 -6.40 -14.60 5.59
N SER A 93 -5.29 -13.86 5.43
CA SER A 93 -5.31 -12.46 5.04
C SER A 93 -5.94 -12.33 3.65
N THR A 94 -7.01 -11.54 3.54
CA THR A 94 -7.70 -11.34 2.26
C THR A 94 -6.75 -10.74 1.20
N PRO A 95 -6.94 -11.02 -0.11
CA PRO A 95 -6.08 -10.47 -1.16
C PRO A 95 -5.98 -8.94 -1.11
N VAL A 96 -7.09 -8.26 -0.76
CA VAL A 96 -7.15 -6.80 -0.60
C VAL A 96 -6.25 -6.31 0.55
N ALA A 97 -6.26 -6.99 1.70
CA ALA A 97 -5.38 -6.67 2.82
C ALA A 97 -3.90 -6.88 2.44
N GLN A 98 -3.60 -7.98 1.73
CA GLN A 98 -2.25 -8.26 1.26
C GLN A 98 -1.73 -7.23 0.24
N LEU A 99 -2.61 -6.72 -0.64
CA LEU A 99 -2.30 -5.62 -1.55
C LEU A 99 -2.05 -4.31 -0.80
N ALA A 100 -2.82 -4.00 0.25
CA ALA A 100 -2.62 -2.79 1.05
C ALA A 100 -1.26 -2.82 1.77
N ASP A 101 -0.90 -3.95 2.37
CA ASP A 101 0.41 -4.15 2.98
C ASP A 101 1.55 -4.07 1.95
N LEU A 102 1.31 -4.61 0.74
CA LEU A 102 2.26 -4.55 -0.36
C LEU A 102 2.48 -3.11 -0.83
N MET A 103 1.42 -2.31 -0.96
CA MET A 103 1.51 -0.89 -1.31
C MET A 103 2.40 -0.12 -0.33
N ILE A 104 2.17 -0.28 0.98
CA ILE A 104 3.00 0.36 2.02
C ILE A 104 4.46 -0.07 1.88
N SER A 105 4.68 -1.34 1.59
CA SER A 105 6.02 -1.90 1.46
C SER A 105 6.74 -1.41 0.19
N LEU A 106 6.02 -1.24 -0.92
CA LEU A 106 6.54 -0.67 -2.16
C LEU A 106 6.87 0.81 -2.00
N ASP A 107 6.07 1.57 -1.26
CA ASP A 107 6.35 2.98 -0.99
C ASP A 107 7.65 3.16 -0.20
N ARG A 108 7.87 2.31 0.82
CA ARG A 108 9.13 2.27 1.56
C ARG A 108 10.31 1.92 0.67
N LEU A 109 10.17 0.88 -0.16
CA LEU A 109 11.21 0.47 -1.09
C LEU A 109 11.56 1.59 -2.07
N GLN A 110 10.56 2.32 -2.59
CA GLN A 110 10.79 3.45 -3.48
C GLN A 110 11.58 4.58 -2.79
N GLN A 111 11.36 4.82 -1.50
CA GLN A 111 12.12 5.83 -0.73
C GLN A 111 13.60 5.44 -0.55
N ASP A 112 13.92 4.15 -0.59
CA ASP A 112 15.30 3.65 -0.50
C ASP A 112 16.06 3.82 -1.83
N PHE A 113 15.36 3.99 -2.95
CA PHE A 113 16.00 4.28 -4.24
C PHE A 113 16.47 5.74 -4.31
N PRO A 114 17.73 5.99 -4.72
CA PRO A 114 18.20 7.35 -4.96
C PRO A 114 17.29 8.01 -6.00
N SER A 115 16.83 9.23 -5.72
CA SER A 115 16.00 9.96 -6.67
C SER A 115 16.87 10.40 -7.86
N PRO A 116 16.40 10.24 -9.11
CA PRO A 116 17.11 10.73 -10.30
C PRO A 116 17.20 12.27 -10.38
N VAL A 117 16.60 12.99 -9.43
CA VAL A 117 16.49 14.45 -9.43
C VAL A 117 17.86 15.12 -9.23
N GLN A 118 18.32 15.77 -10.32
CA GLN A 118 19.13 17.01 -10.34
C GLN A 118 20.55 16.95 -9.80
N HIS A 119 21.31 15.91 -10.13
CA HIS A 119 22.74 16.08 -10.03
C HIS A 119 23.25 16.82 -11.29
N HIS A 120 23.31 18.16 -11.23
CA HIS A 120 24.16 18.94 -12.12
C HIS A 120 25.61 18.67 -11.73
N ILE A 121 26.19 17.59 -12.25
CA ILE A 121 27.53 17.15 -11.86
C ILE A 121 28.53 17.71 -12.84
N SER A 122 29.50 18.46 -12.32
CA SER A 122 30.66 18.86 -13.11
C SER A 122 31.56 17.64 -13.34
N THR A 123 32.27 17.61 -14.47
CA THR A 123 33.24 16.55 -14.81
C THR A 123 34.27 16.32 -13.69
N HIS A 124 34.58 17.34 -12.88
CA HIS A 124 35.48 17.24 -11.74
C HIS A 124 34.91 16.42 -10.57
N GLN A 125 33.57 16.33 -10.45
CA GLN A 125 32.88 15.59 -9.39
C GLN A 125 32.54 14.14 -9.78
N LEU A 126 32.82 13.73 -11.02
CA LEU A 126 32.56 12.37 -11.52
C LEU A 126 33.19 11.27 -10.65
N LYS A 127 34.36 11.54 -10.05
CA LYS A 127 35.09 10.59 -9.19
C LYS A 127 34.40 10.32 -7.86
N GLU A 128 33.60 11.26 -7.35
CA GLU A 128 32.90 11.13 -6.07
C GLU A 128 31.52 10.45 -6.22
N ILE A 129 31.00 10.36 -7.45
CA ILE A 129 29.66 9.79 -7.71
C ILE A 129 29.55 8.34 -7.26
N PRO A 130 30.45 7.42 -7.66
CA PRO A 130 30.31 6.01 -7.31
C PRO A 130 30.29 5.83 -5.79
N GLN A 131 31.20 6.52 -5.09
CA GLN A 131 31.30 6.48 -3.62
C GLN A 131 30.04 7.01 -2.94
N ARG A 132 29.45 8.10 -3.44
CA ARG A 132 28.20 8.67 -2.88
C ARG A 132 26.99 7.78 -3.15
N LEU A 133 26.94 7.12 -4.30
CA LEU A 133 25.90 6.15 -4.64
C LEU A 133 25.99 4.91 -3.74
N THR A 134 27.18 4.30 -3.61
CA THR A 134 27.36 3.10 -2.78
C THR A 134 27.24 3.36 -1.28
N ALA A 135 27.60 4.55 -0.78
CA ALA A 135 27.54 4.85 0.65
C ALA A 135 26.11 4.95 1.21
N LYS A 136 25.13 5.28 0.36
CA LYS A 136 23.73 5.43 0.76
C LYS A 136 22.85 4.26 0.34
N PHE A 137 23.33 3.41 -0.57
CA PHE A 137 22.51 2.42 -1.23
C PHE A 137 23.06 1.01 -1.00
N ASN A 138 22.33 0.20 -0.23
CA ASN A 138 22.62 -1.21 -0.09
C ASN A 138 21.98 -1.98 -1.25
N LEU A 139 22.74 -2.15 -2.34
CA LEU A 139 22.28 -2.79 -3.57
C LEU A 139 21.70 -4.19 -3.34
N GLN A 140 22.30 -5.00 -2.46
CA GLN A 140 21.84 -6.36 -2.18
C GLN A 140 20.45 -6.36 -1.53
N THR A 141 20.30 -5.68 -0.40
CA THR A 141 19.03 -5.63 0.33
C THR A 141 17.93 -5.01 -0.53
N THR A 142 18.26 -3.98 -1.33
CA THR A 142 17.27 -3.34 -2.19
C THR A 142 16.79 -4.28 -3.30
N LEU A 143 17.71 -4.99 -3.97
CA LEU A 143 17.34 -5.93 -5.03
C LEU A 143 16.56 -7.13 -4.48
N ASP A 144 16.96 -7.68 -3.33
CA ASP A 144 16.22 -8.77 -2.68
C ASP A 144 14.79 -8.36 -2.34
N ASN A 145 14.62 -7.15 -1.75
CA ASN A 145 13.30 -6.61 -1.46
C ASN A 145 12.50 -6.38 -2.74
N LEU A 146 13.10 -5.84 -3.79
CA LEU A 146 12.41 -5.64 -5.07
C LEU A 146 11.89 -6.95 -5.63
N LEU A 147 12.75 -7.96 -5.76
CA LEU A 147 12.39 -9.27 -6.30
C LEU A 147 11.27 -9.90 -5.47
N GLN A 148 11.37 -9.86 -4.14
CA GLN A 148 10.36 -10.42 -3.25
C GLN A 148 8.99 -9.71 -3.39
N ARG A 149 8.98 -8.36 -3.49
CA ARG A 149 7.73 -7.58 -3.62
C ARG A 149 7.10 -7.78 -4.99
N ALA A 150 7.89 -7.82 -6.05
CA ALA A 150 7.44 -8.08 -7.41
C ALA A 150 6.87 -9.50 -7.56
N GLN A 151 7.54 -10.51 -6.98
CA GLN A 151 7.01 -11.88 -6.91
C GLN A 151 5.69 -11.95 -6.13
N LYS A 152 5.60 -11.27 -4.97
CA LYS A 152 4.35 -11.20 -4.20
C LYS A 152 3.22 -10.57 -5.01
N LEU A 153 3.47 -9.48 -5.74
CA LEU A 153 2.47 -8.88 -6.63
C LEU A 153 2.03 -9.85 -7.72
N SER A 154 2.98 -10.53 -8.36
CA SER A 154 2.69 -11.53 -9.40
C SER A 154 1.85 -12.70 -8.87
N ALA A 155 2.05 -13.11 -7.63
CA ALA A 155 1.29 -14.19 -6.98
C ALA A 155 -0.13 -13.75 -6.58
N LEU A 156 -0.33 -12.49 -6.18
CA LEU A 156 -1.64 -11.94 -5.83
C LEU A 156 -2.53 -11.66 -7.04
N TYR A 157 -1.93 -11.46 -8.22
CA TYR A 157 -2.68 -11.13 -9.43
C TYR A 157 -3.79 -12.14 -9.78
N PRO A 158 -3.51 -13.46 -9.87
CA PRO A 158 -4.54 -14.47 -10.12
C PRO A 158 -5.69 -14.43 -9.11
N GLU A 159 -5.39 -14.36 -7.81
CA GLU A 159 -6.40 -14.31 -6.75
C GLU A 159 -7.33 -13.10 -6.92
N VAL A 160 -6.76 -11.94 -7.26
CA VAL A 160 -7.55 -10.73 -7.50
C VAL A 160 -8.35 -10.82 -8.79
N LEU A 161 -7.79 -11.38 -9.86
CA LEU A 161 -8.52 -11.58 -11.12
C LEU A 161 -9.71 -12.52 -10.96
N GLU A 162 -9.59 -13.56 -10.13
CA GLU A 162 -10.71 -14.46 -9.79
C GLU A 162 -11.83 -13.71 -9.06
N LEU A 163 -11.50 -12.82 -8.12
CA LEU A 163 -12.50 -11.99 -7.41
C LEU A 163 -13.24 -11.00 -8.32
N LEU A 164 -12.66 -10.65 -9.48
CA LEU A 164 -13.24 -9.71 -10.44
C LEU A 164 -14.09 -10.41 -11.52
N GLN A 165 -14.09 -11.74 -11.57
CA GLN A 165 -14.95 -12.47 -12.49
C GLN A 165 -16.42 -12.27 -12.09
N PRO A 166 -17.31 -11.99 -13.06
CA PRO A 166 -18.72 -11.85 -12.76
C PRO A 166 -19.27 -13.16 -12.17
N GLU A 167 -19.98 -13.06 -11.05
CA GLU A 167 -20.71 -14.20 -10.50
C GLU A 167 -21.67 -14.72 -11.58
N GLN A 168 -21.56 -15.99 -11.93
CA GLN A 168 -22.55 -16.63 -12.80
C GLN A 168 -23.88 -16.63 -12.03
N ASP A 169 -24.90 -15.94 -12.56
CA ASP A 169 -26.26 -15.98 -12.03
C ASP A 169 -26.82 -17.41 -12.18
N THR A 170 -26.52 -18.28 -11.22
CA THR A 170 -27.09 -19.64 -11.15
C THR A 170 -28.45 -19.65 -10.45
N CYS A 171 -29.13 -18.50 -10.37
CA CYS A 171 -30.40 -18.42 -9.65
C CYS A 171 -31.48 -19.17 -10.43
N THR A 172 -31.82 -20.36 -9.96
CA THR A 172 -32.91 -21.18 -10.51
C THR A 172 -34.27 -20.89 -9.87
N ILE A 173 -34.35 -19.90 -8.97
CA ILE A 173 -35.56 -19.60 -8.20
C ILE A 173 -36.47 -18.71 -9.07
N PRO A 174 -37.68 -19.16 -9.44
CA PRO A 174 -38.67 -18.33 -10.11
C PRO A 174 -39.03 -17.12 -9.23
N ASP A 175 -39.18 -15.94 -9.83
CA ASP A 175 -39.51 -14.67 -9.15
C ASP A 175 -38.51 -14.22 -8.07
N CYS A 176 -37.23 -14.61 -8.19
CA CYS A 176 -36.22 -14.13 -7.24
C CYS A 176 -36.05 -12.60 -7.33
N LEU A 177 -35.88 -11.95 -6.16
CA LEU A 177 -35.80 -10.49 -6.06
C LEU A 177 -34.37 -9.93 -6.29
N HIS A 178 -33.40 -10.76 -6.70
CA HIS A 178 -32.02 -10.29 -6.92
C HIS A 178 -31.92 -9.20 -8.01
N GLY A 179 -32.87 -9.17 -8.97
CA GLY A 179 -32.99 -8.08 -9.95
C GLY A 179 -33.54 -6.75 -9.40
N ILE A 180 -34.21 -6.76 -8.23
CA ILE A 180 -34.81 -5.54 -7.63
C ILE A 180 -33.75 -4.68 -6.95
N HIS A 181 -32.70 -5.29 -6.39
CA HIS A 181 -31.57 -4.56 -5.79
C HIS A 181 -30.81 -3.70 -6.82
N GLY A 182 -30.74 -4.12 -8.08
CA GLY A 182 -30.22 -3.31 -9.18
C GLY A 182 -31.10 -2.12 -9.54
N SER A 183 -32.43 -2.28 -9.46
CA SER A 183 -33.41 -1.25 -9.87
C SER A 183 -33.58 -0.10 -8.88
N LEU A 184 -33.27 -0.29 -7.60
CA LEU A 184 -33.35 0.77 -6.58
C LEU A 184 -32.14 1.72 -6.59
N ARG A 185 -31.04 1.32 -7.24
CA ARG A 185 -29.85 2.16 -7.37
C ARG A 185 -29.90 2.91 -8.70
N THR A 186 -30.06 4.22 -8.63
CA THR A 186 -30.06 5.12 -9.80
C THR A 186 -28.69 5.29 -10.47
N ARG A 187 -27.60 4.83 -9.83
CA ARG A 187 -26.23 4.91 -10.38
C ARG A 187 -25.82 3.56 -10.96
N PRO A 188 -25.37 3.49 -12.23
CA PRO A 188 -24.72 2.31 -12.79
C PRO A 188 -23.54 1.93 -11.88
N GLN A 189 -23.57 0.73 -11.30
CA GLN A 189 -22.45 0.21 -10.53
C GLN A 189 -21.60 -0.66 -11.46
N LEU A 190 -20.28 -0.61 -11.27
CA LEU A 190 -19.42 -1.63 -11.84
C LEU A 190 -19.77 -2.99 -11.19
N PRO A 191 -19.69 -4.09 -11.95
CA PRO A 191 -20.03 -5.42 -11.45
C PRO A 191 -18.99 -5.99 -10.47
N PHE A 192 -17.92 -5.24 -10.19
CA PHE A 192 -16.85 -5.63 -9.28
C PHE A 192 -16.42 -4.43 -8.42
N ASP A 193 -15.69 -4.71 -7.35
CA ASP A 193 -15.14 -3.68 -6.47
C ASP A 193 -14.00 -2.90 -7.15
N GLN A 194 -14.33 -1.69 -7.62
CA GLN A 194 -13.38 -0.77 -8.25
C GLN A 194 -12.21 -0.41 -7.31
N SER A 195 -12.40 -0.41 -5.99
CA SER A 195 -11.34 -0.03 -5.06
C SER A 195 -10.20 -1.05 -5.03
N THR A 196 -10.54 -2.34 -5.12
CA THR A 196 -9.56 -3.43 -5.26
C THR A 196 -8.76 -3.32 -6.56
N VAL A 197 -9.41 -3.01 -7.69
CA VAL A 197 -8.71 -2.79 -8.97
C VAL A 197 -7.76 -1.60 -8.88
N ASN A 198 -8.22 -0.48 -8.33
CA ASN A 198 -7.39 0.71 -8.16
C ASN A 198 -6.17 0.45 -7.27
N LEU A 199 -6.33 -0.35 -6.20
CA LEU A 199 -5.23 -0.71 -5.32
C LEU A 199 -4.21 -1.61 -6.03
N LEU A 200 -4.67 -2.59 -6.81
CA LEU A 200 -3.81 -3.43 -7.64
C LEU A 200 -3.03 -2.61 -8.68
N LEU A 201 -3.73 -1.74 -9.42
CA LEU A 201 -3.13 -0.81 -10.38
C LEU A 201 -2.06 0.04 -9.71
N ALA A 202 -2.36 0.61 -8.55
CA ALA A 202 -1.44 1.49 -7.84
C ALA A 202 -0.19 0.71 -7.35
N CYS A 203 -0.34 -0.53 -6.87
CA CYS A 203 0.80 -1.39 -6.52
C CYS A 203 1.70 -1.64 -7.74
N HIS A 204 1.10 -1.97 -8.88
CA HIS A 204 1.86 -2.26 -10.10
C HIS A 204 2.56 -0.99 -10.62
N LEU A 205 1.88 0.16 -10.70
CA LEU A 205 2.50 1.43 -11.11
C LEU A 205 3.67 1.83 -10.20
N LYS A 206 3.55 1.64 -8.89
CA LYS A 206 4.64 1.88 -7.94
C LYS A 206 5.83 0.99 -8.21
N LEU A 207 5.60 -0.27 -8.54
CA LEU A 207 6.65 -1.20 -8.89
C LEU A 207 7.32 -0.84 -10.23
N LEU A 208 6.54 -0.44 -11.25
CA LEU A 208 7.08 0.06 -12.52
C LEU A 208 7.99 1.27 -12.31
N ALA A 209 7.57 2.24 -11.49
CA ALA A 209 8.41 3.40 -11.17
C ALA A 209 9.75 3.02 -10.52
N ILE A 210 9.81 1.91 -9.77
CA ILE A 210 11.07 1.39 -9.21
C ILE A 210 11.92 0.75 -10.32
N PHE A 211 11.33 -0.03 -11.24
CA PHE A 211 12.05 -0.57 -12.39
C PHE A 211 12.60 0.52 -13.31
N ASP A 212 11.81 1.55 -13.60
CA ASP A 212 12.24 2.70 -14.41
C ASP A 212 13.42 3.40 -13.74
N SER A 213 13.36 3.59 -12.41
CA SER A 213 14.49 4.14 -11.65
C SER A 213 15.75 3.27 -11.80
N ILE A 214 15.64 1.94 -11.76
CA ILE A 214 16.79 1.05 -11.99
C ILE A 214 17.39 1.26 -13.38
N VAL A 215 16.55 1.33 -14.41
CA VAL A 215 16.98 1.55 -15.79
C VAL A 215 17.72 2.89 -15.91
N ASP A 216 17.14 3.97 -15.38
CA ASP A 216 17.76 5.30 -15.37
C ASP A 216 19.13 5.31 -14.68
N HIS A 217 19.22 4.69 -13.51
CA HIS A 217 20.47 4.60 -12.76
C HIS A 217 21.51 3.75 -13.49
N ALA A 218 21.10 2.64 -14.12
CA ALA A 218 22.00 1.79 -14.87
C ALA A 218 22.57 2.53 -16.09
N HIS A 219 21.75 3.29 -16.82
CA HIS A 219 22.22 4.15 -17.92
C HIS A 219 23.15 5.25 -17.43
N LEU A 220 22.85 5.88 -16.29
CA LEU A 220 23.74 6.89 -15.69
C LEU A 220 25.09 6.27 -15.33
N CYS A 221 25.10 5.12 -14.65
CA CYS A 221 26.33 4.41 -14.28
C CYS A 221 27.16 4.02 -15.51
N ALA A 222 26.53 3.51 -16.58
CA ALA A 222 27.21 3.18 -17.83
C ALA A 222 27.86 4.43 -18.47
N LYS A 223 27.14 5.55 -18.53
CA LYS A 223 27.65 6.83 -19.07
C LYS A 223 28.79 7.40 -18.22
N VAL A 224 28.66 7.37 -16.90
CA VAL A 224 29.71 7.84 -15.98
C VAL A 224 30.97 6.98 -16.13
N THR A 225 30.81 5.66 -16.20
CA THR A 225 31.94 4.72 -16.36
C THR A 225 32.69 4.97 -17.67
N ALA A 226 31.98 5.22 -18.77
CA ALA A 226 32.59 5.56 -20.06
C ALA A 226 33.37 6.89 -20.07
N MET A 227 33.14 7.77 -19.10
CA MET A 227 33.79 9.09 -18.99
C MET A 227 34.90 9.12 -17.93
N LEU A 228 35.05 8.05 -17.12
CA LEU A 228 36.10 7.96 -16.12
C LEU A 228 37.45 7.64 -16.79
N PRO A 229 38.57 8.19 -16.29
CA PRO A 229 39.91 7.79 -16.74
C PRO A 229 40.16 6.31 -16.48
N ASP A 230 40.92 5.63 -17.36
CA ASP A 230 41.24 4.19 -17.28
C ASP A 230 41.84 3.75 -15.92
N ASP A 231 42.42 4.69 -15.18
CA ASP A 231 43.02 4.45 -13.86
C ASP A 231 41.99 4.31 -12.72
N HIS A 232 40.68 4.46 -12.97
CA HIS A 232 39.61 4.40 -11.97
C HIS A 232 38.48 3.47 -12.38
N GLU A 233 38.63 2.18 -12.09
CA GLU A 233 37.54 1.21 -12.20
C GLU A 233 36.60 1.36 -10.99
N PRO A 234 35.31 1.69 -11.18
CA PRO A 234 34.37 1.82 -10.07
C PRO A 234 34.13 0.45 -9.42
N SER A 235 34.41 0.34 -8.11
CA SER A 235 34.13 -0.89 -7.36
C SER A 235 32.62 -1.03 -7.11
N PHE A 236 31.94 -1.80 -7.96
CA PHE A 236 30.57 -2.21 -7.69
C PHE A 236 30.61 -3.58 -7.01
N ASP A 237 30.15 -3.65 -5.75
CA ASP A 237 29.95 -4.94 -5.10
C ASP A 237 28.67 -5.56 -5.65
N ILE A 238 28.82 -6.54 -6.55
CA ILE A 238 27.71 -7.27 -7.14
C ILE A 238 27.18 -8.22 -6.06
N PRO A 239 25.89 -8.11 -5.67
CA PRO A 239 25.31 -8.95 -4.65
C PRO A 239 25.45 -10.44 -4.96
N GLU A 240 25.73 -11.22 -3.92
CA GLU A 240 25.78 -12.67 -4.02
C GLU A 240 24.34 -13.22 -4.17
N ILE A 241 24.05 -13.86 -5.30
CA ILE A 241 22.77 -14.54 -5.49
C ILE A 241 22.86 -15.93 -4.88
N ARG A 242 22.02 -16.20 -3.88
CA ARG A 242 21.90 -17.52 -3.26
C ARG A 242 20.54 -18.14 -3.56
N ILE A 243 20.54 -19.34 -4.14
CA ILE A 243 19.33 -20.15 -4.33
C ILE A 243 19.53 -21.46 -3.56
N GLY A 244 18.98 -21.52 -2.35
CA GLY A 244 19.23 -22.63 -1.43
C GLY A 244 20.72 -22.74 -1.06
N SER A 245 21.35 -23.87 -1.39
CA SER A 245 22.80 -24.08 -1.18
C SER A 245 23.67 -23.55 -2.32
N PHE A 246 23.07 -23.17 -3.45
CA PHE A 246 23.80 -22.65 -4.60
C PHE A 246 24.12 -21.17 -4.42
N VAL A 247 25.36 -20.79 -4.73
CA VAL A 247 25.84 -19.40 -4.76
C VAL A 247 26.32 -19.11 -6.18
N ALA A 248 25.72 -18.11 -6.82
CA ALA A 248 26.13 -17.71 -8.15
C ALA A 248 27.56 -17.14 -8.15
N PRO A 249 28.42 -17.52 -9.11
CA PRO A 249 29.72 -16.87 -9.28
C PRO A 249 29.54 -15.36 -9.48
N LYS A 250 30.38 -14.54 -8.86
CA LYS A 250 30.31 -13.06 -8.96
C LYS A 250 30.29 -12.56 -10.41
N ALA A 251 31.02 -13.23 -11.31
CA ALA A 251 31.08 -12.90 -12.73
C ALA A 251 29.77 -13.17 -13.51
N SER A 252 28.88 -14.03 -12.99
CA SER A 252 27.61 -14.39 -13.63
C SER A 252 26.40 -13.87 -12.85
N ALA A 253 26.60 -13.39 -11.62
CA ALA A 253 25.54 -12.86 -10.78
C ALA A 253 24.80 -11.69 -11.45
N ALA A 254 25.51 -10.74 -12.06
CA ALA A 254 24.86 -9.63 -12.76
C ALA A 254 23.97 -10.13 -13.91
N SER A 255 24.45 -11.02 -14.78
CA SER A 255 23.65 -11.63 -15.84
C SER A 255 22.40 -12.33 -15.30
N MET A 256 22.55 -13.13 -14.24
CA MET A 256 21.44 -13.85 -13.61
C MET A 256 20.40 -12.90 -13.00
N MET A 257 20.83 -11.84 -12.30
CA MET A 257 19.94 -10.81 -11.75
C MET A 257 19.16 -10.09 -12.84
N THR A 258 19.84 -9.66 -13.91
CA THR A 258 19.19 -9.01 -15.06
C THR A 258 18.16 -9.94 -15.69
N ALA A 259 18.47 -11.22 -15.88
CA ALA A 259 17.52 -12.20 -16.39
C ALA A 259 16.31 -12.40 -15.47
N MET A 260 16.52 -12.50 -14.14
CA MET A 260 15.42 -12.62 -13.17
C MET A 260 14.50 -11.41 -13.18
N ILE A 261 15.05 -10.19 -13.24
CA ILE A 261 14.28 -8.95 -13.31
C ILE A 261 13.41 -8.91 -14.58
N ILE A 262 14.00 -9.27 -15.72
CA ILE A 262 13.30 -9.33 -17.01
C ILE A 262 12.16 -10.36 -16.98
N GLU A 263 12.43 -11.57 -16.49
CA GLU A 263 11.42 -12.64 -16.42
C GLU A 263 10.23 -12.24 -15.51
N LEU A 264 10.54 -11.62 -14.38
CA LEU A 264 9.54 -11.16 -13.42
C LEU A 264 8.69 -10.03 -14.00
N GLN A 265 9.32 -9.07 -14.68
CA GLN A 265 8.62 -7.99 -15.38
C GLN A 265 7.79 -8.51 -16.56
N SER A 266 8.28 -9.52 -17.30
CA SER A 266 7.52 -10.17 -18.37
C SER A 266 6.25 -10.84 -17.83
N THR A 267 6.37 -11.53 -16.70
CA THR A 267 5.23 -12.12 -16.02
C THR A 267 4.23 -11.04 -15.59
N LEU A 268 4.69 -9.95 -14.98
CA LEU A 268 3.84 -8.83 -14.56
C LEU A 268 3.17 -8.13 -15.75
N ALA A 269 3.86 -7.95 -16.87
CA ALA A 269 3.29 -7.39 -18.10
C ALA A 269 2.15 -8.28 -18.66
N ALA A 270 2.34 -9.60 -18.66
CA ALA A 270 1.28 -10.53 -19.01
C ALA A 270 0.08 -10.43 -18.06
N ARG A 271 0.31 -10.21 -16.75
CA ARG A 271 -0.76 -9.98 -15.77
C ARG A 271 -1.50 -8.66 -15.98
N ALA A 272 -0.81 -7.58 -16.36
CA ALA A 272 -1.44 -6.31 -16.71
C ALA A 272 -2.34 -6.45 -17.96
N GLN A 273 -1.90 -7.21 -18.96
CA GLN A 273 -2.71 -7.54 -20.13
C GLN A 273 -3.98 -8.33 -19.74
N GLN A 274 -3.85 -9.36 -18.90
CA GLN A 274 -5.00 -10.13 -18.39
C GLN A 274 -6.02 -9.25 -17.65
N LEU A 275 -5.56 -8.31 -16.83
CA LEU A 275 -6.44 -7.36 -16.14
C LEU A 275 -7.16 -6.45 -17.13
N SER A 276 -6.44 -5.91 -18.13
CA SER A 276 -7.02 -5.07 -19.17
C SER A 276 -8.10 -5.80 -19.94
N ASP A 277 -7.87 -7.06 -20.32
CA ASP A 277 -8.84 -7.88 -21.06
C ASP A 277 -10.08 -8.19 -20.20
N LEU A 278 -9.87 -8.55 -18.92
CA LEU A 278 -10.97 -8.81 -17.98
C LEU A 278 -11.84 -7.57 -17.79
N VAL A 279 -11.24 -6.41 -17.49
CA VAL A 279 -11.98 -5.16 -17.30
C VAL A 279 -12.71 -4.75 -18.57
N ALA A 280 -12.10 -4.90 -19.75
CA ALA A 280 -12.77 -4.62 -21.03
C ALA A 280 -13.97 -5.54 -21.28
N SER A 281 -13.86 -6.83 -20.91
CA SER A 281 -14.95 -7.80 -21.09
C SER A 281 -16.11 -7.61 -20.11
N VAL A 282 -15.81 -7.19 -18.87
CA VAL A 282 -16.79 -7.15 -17.77
C VAL A 282 -17.43 -5.78 -17.61
N ALA A 283 -16.67 -4.69 -17.75
CA ALA A 283 -17.16 -3.36 -17.43
C ALA A 283 -18.07 -2.77 -18.53
N GLY A 284 -18.00 -3.30 -19.76
CA GLY A 284 -18.71 -2.77 -20.93
C GLY A 284 -18.33 -1.31 -21.24
N ASN A 285 -18.76 -0.79 -22.39
CA ASN A 285 -18.48 0.61 -22.79
C ASN A 285 -19.56 1.61 -22.35
N GLU A 286 -20.45 1.22 -21.43
CA GLU A 286 -21.68 1.97 -21.17
C GLU A 286 -21.51 3.05 -20.10
N SER A 287 -20.75 2.78 -19.03
CA SER A 287 -20.55 3.75 -17.95
C SER A 287 -19.26 4.57 -18.14
N ARG A 288 -19.27 5.83 -17.69
CA ARG A 288 -18.07 6.68 -17.69
C ARG A 288 -16.97 6.11 -16.79
N GLU A 289 -17.37 5.50 -15.68
CA GLU A 289 -16.46 4.88 -14.71
C GLU A 289 -15.75 3.66 -15.31
N ALA A 290 -16.47 2.82 -16.05
CA ALA A 290 -15.89 1.70 -16.82
C ALA A 290 -14.86 2.19 -17.84
N LYS A 291 -15.17 3.26 -18.59
CA LYS A 291 -14.22 3.85 -19.56
C LYS A 291 -12.95 4.37 -18.90
N ILE A 292 -13.07 5.08 -17.78
CA ILE A 292 -11.90 5.59 -17.05
C ILE A 292 -11.04 4.42 -16.58
N LEU A 293 -11.66 3.39 -15.98
CA LEU A 293 -10.95 2.23 -15.47
C LEU A 293 -10.27 1.44 -16.60
N GLY A 294 -10.95 1.26 -17.73
CA GLY A 294 -10.39 0.63 -18.93
C GLY A 294 -9.13 1.37 -19.41
N LEU A 295 -9.19 2.70 -19.54
CA LEU A 295 -8.04 3.52 -19.91
C LEU A 295 -6.88 3.42 -18.89
N GLN A 296 -7.18 3.31 -17.59
CA GLN A 296 -6.14 3.12 -16.57
C GLN A 296 -5.44 1.75 -16.72
N CYS A 297 -6.20 0.70 -17.04
CA CYS A 297 -5.64 -0.64 -17.29
C CYS A 297 -4.82 -0.67 -18.59
N GLU A 298 -5.28 -0.01 -19.64
CA GLU A 298 -4.54 0.15 -20.89
C GLU A 298 -3.23 0.92 -20.69
N GLY A 299 -3.27 2.03 -19.93
CA GLY A 299 -2.07 2.79 -19.60
C GLY A 299 -1.07 1.99 -18.78
N LEU A 300 -1.53 1.19 -17.80
CA LEU A 300 -0.65 0.29 -17.04
C LEU A 300 0.02 -0.75 -17.95
N LYS A 301 -0.75 -1.35 -18.85
CA LYS A 301 -0.28 -2.36 -19.80
C LYS A 301 0.77 -1.80 -20.76
N GLU A 302 0.54 -0.60 -21.30
CA GLU A 302 1.50 0.11 -22.14
C GLU A 302 2.79 0.40 -21.37
N HIS A 303 2.68 0.99 -20.17
CA HIS A 303 3.84 1.29 -19.32
C HIS A 303 4.63 0.02 -18.99
N SER A 304 3.96 -1.06 -18.58
CA SER A 304 4.61 -2.33 -18.27
C SER A 304 5.38 -2.91 -19.48
N SER A 305 4.83 -2.77 -20.68
CA SER A 305 5.46 -3.20 -21.93
C SER A 305 6.68 -2.34 -22.29
N THR A 306 6.58 -1.02 -22.11
CA THR A 306 7.69 -0.08 -22.32
C THR A 306 8.84 -0.37 -21.35
N THR A 307 8.56 -0.47 -20.04
CA THR A 307 9.58 -0.80 -19.03
C THR A 307 10.26 -2.15 -19.33
N LEU A 308 9.51 -3.15 -19.82
CA LEU A 308 10.09 -4.43 -20.23
C LEU A 308 11.03 -4.28 -21.43
N ALA A 309 10.66 -3.49 -22.43
CA ALA A 309 11.50 -3.20 -23.58
C ALA A 309 12.79 -2.48 -23.16
N ASP A 310 12.68 -1.49 -22.27
CA ASP A 310 13.82 -0.74 -21.74
C ASP A 310 14.80 -1.65 -20.96
N LEU A 311 14.28 -2.60 -20.17
CA LEU A 311 15.11 -3.60 -19.48
C LEU A 311 15.85 -4.53 -20.47
N HIS A 312 15.22 -4.91 -21.57
CA HIS A 312 15.88 -5.68 -22.63
C HIS A 312 16.96 -4.86 -23.33
N GLU A 313 16.69 -3.59 -23.65
CA GLU A 313 17.68 -2.68 -24.24
C GLU A 313 18.87 -2.49 -23.30
N LEU A 314 18.61 -2.29 -22.01
CA LEU A 314 19.64 -2.16 -20.99
C LEU A 314 20.53 -3.42 -20.93
N ARG A 315 19.93 -4.61 -20.89
CA ARG A 315 20.69 -5.88 -20.92
C ARG A 315 21.58 -5.95 -22.15
N ASP A 316 21.05 -5.64 -23.32
CA ASP A 316 21.80 -5.72 -24.58
C ASP A 316 22.95 -4.70 -24.59
N HIS A 317 22.73 -3.51 -24.02
CA HIS A 317 23.76 -2.49 -23.84
C HIS A 317 24.87 -2.94 -22.89
N LEU A 318 24.52 -3.49 -21.72
CA LEU A 318 25.48 -4.01 -20.75
C LEU A 318 26.29 -5.19 -21.31
N THR A 319 25.66 -6.04 -22.13
CA THR A 319 26.32 -7.16 -22.82
C THR A 319 27.34 -6.65 -23.84
N LYS A 320 26.97 -5.65 -24.65
CA LYS A 320 27.88 -5.01 -25.64
C LYS A 320 29.09 -4.36 -24.96
N LEU A 321 28.91 -3.78 -23.79
CA LEU A 321 29.99 -3.18 -23.00
C LEU A 321 30.82 -4.23 -22.22
N GLY A 322 30.43 -5.51 -22.25
CA GLY A 322 31.13 -6.60 -21.57
C GLY A 322 30.92 -6.67 -20.05
N PHE A 323 29.95 -5.90 -19.51
CA PHE A 323 29.62 -5.92 -18.09
C PHE A 323 28.87 -7.19 -17.66
N ILE A 324 28.14 -7.80 -18.59
CA ILE A 324 27.42 -9.08 -18.40
C ILE A 324 27.69 -9.99 -19.60
N ARG A 325 27.68 -11.31 -19.36
CA ARG A 325 27.94 -12.37 -20.36
C ARG A 325 26.74 -13.29 -20.51
#